data_AF-A0A929VRN8-F1
#
_entry.id   AF-A0A929VRN8-F1
#
_cell.length_a   1.000
_cell.length_b   1.000
_cell.length_c   1.000
_cell.angle_alpha   90.00
_cell.angle_beta   90.00
_cell.angle_gamma   90.00
#
_symmetry.space_group_name_H-M   'P 1'
#
loop_
_entity.id
_entity.type
_entity.pdbx_description
1 polymer ?
#
loop_
_entity_poly.entity_id
_entity_poly.type
_entity_poly.pdbx_seq_one_letter_code
_entity_poly.pdbx_strand_id
1 'polypeptide(L)'
;MKKLYWMAALALALSSLAACGGKSSSGPTTDTTQVPLAVEDGPGRDEARTVKADAQYNGHQYHFDIVSTPDDSLPRVKDRFGDPYLDNRITVSVVRDGGTPVQYSFTKADFSADGTKNQILGGIAFSGADAEGLHFGAQLNAPGDEEGGTAFKITLPLVGSGKPHIVQDTNQDTASDDVMD
;
A
#
# COMPACT_ATOMS: atom_id res chain seq x y z
N MET A 1 -13.64 -47.04 -23.61
CA MET A 1 -15.03 -47.21 -23.13
C MET A 1 -15.34 -46.03 -22.20
N LYS A 2 -15.86 -44.91 -22.75
CA LYS A 2 -17.29 -44.55 -22.83
C LYS A 2 -17.94 -44.40 -21.44
N LYS A 3 -17.83 -43.20 -20.86
CA LYS A 3 -18.75 -42.67 -19.83
C LYS A 3 -19.51 -41.53 -20.51
N LEU A 4 -20.63 -41.83 -21.16
CA LEU A 4 -22.01 -41.82 -20.64
C LEU A 4 -22.49 -40.42 -20.19
N TYR A 5 -22.92 -39.68 -21.22
CA TYR A 5 -24.04 -38.74 -21.30
C TYR A 5 -24.82 -38.40 -20.02
N TRP A 6 -24.87 -37.10 -19.71
CA TRP A 6 -26.01 -36.47 -19.05
C TRP A 6 -26.48 -35.28 -19.90
N MET A 7 -27.60 -35.53 -20.61
CA MET A 7 -28.72 -34.66 -21.01
C MET A 7 -28.51 -33.14 -20.86
N ALA A 8 -28.51 -32.29 -21.89
CA ALA A 8 -29.55 -31.98 -22.89
C ALA A 8 -30.86 -31.39 -22.31
N ALA A 9 -31.24 -30.25 -22.90
CA ALA A 9 -32.54 -29.57 -22.91
C ALA A 9 -32.77 -28.44 -21.88
N LEU A 10 -32.75 -27.19 -22.35
CA LEU A 10 -33.98 -26.39 -22.45
C LEU A 10 -33.77 -25.18 -23.38
N ALA A 11 -34.25 -25.31 -24.62
CA ALA A 11 -34.51 -24.19 -25.51
C ALA A 11 -36.02 -23.88 -25.49
N LEU A 12 -36.34 -22.64 -25.86
CA LEU A 12 -37.67 -22.05 -26.14
C LEU A 12 -38.42 -21.40 -24.97
N ALA A 13 -38.46 -20.06 -25.01
CA ALA A 13 -39.71 -19.30 -24.90
C ALA A 13 -39.53 -17.90 -25.53
N LEU A 14 -39.94 -17.78 -26.80
CA LEU A 14 -40.37 -16.51 -27.40
C LEU A 14 -41.74 -16.13 -26.81
N SER A 15 -41.96 -14.83 -26.55
CA SER A 15 -43.22 -14.04 -26.46
C SER A 15 -43.00 -12.98 -25.38
N SER A 16 -43.26 -11.67 -25.54
CA SER A 16 -44.28 -10.99 -26.34
C SER A 16 -43.98 -9.49 -26.36
N LEU A 17 -44.25 -8.87 -27.51
CA LEU A 17 -44.43 -7.43 -27.68
C LEU A 17 -45.65 -6.97 -26.86
N ALA A 18 -45.46 -6.01 -25.97
CA ALA A 18 -46.54 -5.16 -25.47
C ALA A 18 -46.24 -3.73 -25.93
N ALA A 19 -46.92 -3.33 -26.98
CA ALA A 19 -47.08 -1.94 -27.36
C ALA A 19 -47.80 -1.19 -26.23
N CYS A 20 -47.29 -0.02 -25.86
CA CYS A 20 -48.11 1.01 -25.24
C CYS A 20 -47.74 2.34 -25.88
N GLY A 21 -48.75 3.00 -26.44
CA GLY A 21 -48.60 4.22 -27.23
C GLY A 21 -48.43 5.48 -26.39
N GLY A 22 -47.80 6.47 -27.04
CA GLY A 22 -48.02 7.92 -26.95
C GLY A 22 -48.31 8.57 -25.58
N LYS A 23 -47.48 9.54 -25.17
CA LYS A 23 -47.62 10.97 -25.51
C LYS A 23 -46.59 11.80 -24.73
N SER A 24 -46.12 12.87 -25.36
CA SER A 24 -45.11 13.84 -24.93
C SER A 24 -45.37 14.52 -23.57
N SER A 25 -44.32 14.62 -22.74
CA SER A 25 -43.98 15.87 -22.06
C SER A 25 -42.48 15.89 -21.73
N SER A 26 -41.84 16.95 -22.21
CA SER A 26 -40.48 17.37 -21.89
C SER A 26 -40.35 17.65 -20.38
N GLY A 27 -39.48 16.93 -19.71
CA GLY A 27 -38.91 17.28 -18.41
C GLY A 27 -37.41 16.93 -18.48
N PRO A 28 -36.52 17.74 -17.89
CA PRO A 28 -35.10 17.49 -18.00
C PRO A 28 -34.77 16.14 -17.35
N THR A 29 -34.16 15.26 -18.13
CA THR A 29 -33.50 14.06 -17.65
C THR A 29 -32.26 14.52 -16.89
N THR A 30 -32.45 14.92 -15.62
CA THR A 30 -31.34 15.09 -14.69
C THR A 30 -30.98 13.70 -14.18
N ASP A 31 -30.36 12.91 -15.06
CA ASP A 31 -29.64 11.71 -14.67
C ASP A 31 -28.26 12.16 -14.18
N THR A 32 -28.27 12.77 -13.00
CA THR A 32 -27.04 13.03 -12.24
C THR A 32 -27.27 12.50 -10.85
N THR A 33 -27.17 11.18 -10.74
CA THR A 33 -26.67 10.57 -9.51
C THR A 33 -25.19 10.95 -9.37
N GLN A 34 -24.91 12.25 -9.20
CA GLN A 34 -23.65 12.71 -8.66
C GLN A 34 -23.75 12.41 -7.17
N VAL A 35 -23.26 11.24 -6.79
CA VAL A 35 -22.86 11.01 -5.41
C VAL A 35 -21.85 12.11 -5.11
N PRO A 36 -22.11 13.05 -4.19
CA PRO A 36 -21.11 14.02 -3.80
C PRO A 36 -19.92 13.22 -3.32
N LEU A 37 -18.77 13.34 -4.00
CA LEU A 37 -17.51 12.85 -3.46
C LEU A 37 -17.37 13.56 -2.12
N ALA A 38 -17.39 12.81 -1.03
CA ALA A 38 -17.14 13.37 0.28
C ALA A 38 -15.77 14.06 0.22
N VAL A 39 -15.78 15.39 0.32
CA VAL A 39 -14.54 16.12 0.54
C VAL A 39 -14.15 15.78 1.97
N GLU A 40 -13.14 14.93 2.12
CA GLU A 40 -12.54 14.67 3.42
C GLU A 40 -11.97 15.99 3.94
N ASP A 41 -12.53 16.50 5.03
CA ASP A 41 -12.01 17.69 5.70
C ASP A 41 -10.66 17.35 6.35
N GLY A 42 -9.57 17.98 5.89
CA GLY A 42 -8.24 17.83 6.50
C GLY A 42 -7.09 17.77 5.49
N PRO A 43 -5.84 17.60 5.96
CA PRO A 43 -4.73 17.29 5.08
C PRO A 43 -4.96 15.95 4.37
N GLY A 44 -4.43 15.81 3.15
CA GLY A 44 -4.38 14.51 2.47
C GLY A 44 -3.59 13.49 3.29
N ARG A 45 -3.93 12.20 3.16
CA ARG A 45 -3.31 11.12 3.92
C ARG A 45 -3.47 9.77 3.20
N ASP A 46 -2.55 8.86 3.48
CA ASP A 46 -2.72 7.45 3.11
C ASP A 46 -3.77 6.80 4.03
N GLU A 47 -4.32 5.67 3.61
CA GLU A 47 -5.12 4.83 4.51
C GLU A 47 -4.20 4.06 5.48
N ALA A 48 -4.66 3.89 6.72
CA ALA A 48 -3.96 3.01 7.65
C ALA A 48 -4.00 1.57 7.14
N ARG A 49 -2.83 0.92 7.08
CA ARG A 49 -2.69 -0.43 6.55
C ARG A 49 -1.86 -1.32 7.46
N THR A 50 -2.21 -2.61 7.48
CA THR A 50 -1.44 -3.64 8.18
C THR A 50 -1.08 -4.75 7.21
N VAL A 51 0.21 -5.03 7.10
CA VAL A 51 0.75 -6.14 6.31
C VAL A 51 1.35 -7.16 7.26
N LYS A 52 0.97 -8.42 7.09
CA LYS A 52 1.53 -9.54 7.84
C LYS A 52 2.54 -10.29 6.97
N ALA A 53 3.61 -10.77 7.57
CA ALA A 53 4.57 -11.64 6.90
C ALA A 53 5.13 -12.68 7.87
N ASP A 54 5.61 -13.79 7.32
CA ASP A 54 6.23 -14.88 8.07
C ASP A 54 7.55 -15.27 7.44
N ALA A 55 8.51 -15.70 8.25
CA ALA A 55 9.77 -16.25 7.79
C ALA A 55 10.24 -17.40 8.68
N GLN A 56 11.05 -18.28 8.10
CA GLN A 56 11.82 -19.26 8.85
C GLN A 56 13.29 -19.07 8.52
N TYR A 57 14.11 -18.93 9.55
CA TYR A 57 15.55 -18.81 9.39
C TYR A 57 16.28 -19.54 10.52
N ASN A 58 17.24 -20.38 10.14
CA ASN A 58 18.08 -21.14 11.05
C ASN A 58 17.30 -21.90 12.15
N GLY A 59 16.18 -22.53 11.77
CA GLY A 59 15.33 -23.32 12.68
C GLY A 59 14.39 -22.50 13.58
N HIS A 60 14.35 -21.17 13.42
CA HIS A 60 13.44 -20.28 14.15
C HIS A 60 12.34 -19.75 13.26
N GLN A 61 11.15 -19.58 13.82
CA GLN A 61 10.01 -18.98 13.14
C GLN A 61 9.85 -17.52 13.54
N TYR A 62 9.62 -16.67 12.55
CA TYR A 62 9.39 -15.23 12.73
C TYR A 62 8.04 -14.85 12.16
N HIS A 63 7.28 -14.05 12.91
CA HIS A 63 6.06 -13.39 12.47
C HIS A 63 6.24 -11.88 12.52
N PHE A 64 5.72 -11.20 11.51
CA PHE A 64 5.83 -9.76 11.35
C PHE A 64 4.44 -9.15 11.22
N ASP A 65 4.15 -8.15 12.05
CA ASP A 65 3.07 -7.19 11.81
C ASP A 65 3.70 -5.85 11.43
N ILE A 66 3.45 -5.39 10.21
CA ILE A 66 3.93 -4.12 9.67
C ILE A 66 2.74 -3.18 9.55
N VAL A 67 2.66 -2.19 10.44
CA VAL A 67 1.52 -1.28 10.55
C VAL A 67 1.95 0.10 10.08
N SER A 68 1.33 0.60 9.02
CA SER A 68 1.50 1.97 8.52
C SER A 68 0.29 2.80 8.89
N THR A 69 0.54 3.97 9.49
CA THR A 69 -0.51 4.91 9.90
C THR A 69 -0.07 6.34 9.59
N PRO A 70 -0.95 7.18 9.01
CA PRO A 70 -0.74 8.62 8.99
C PRO A 70 -0.52 9.14 10.41
N ASP A 71 0.46 10.01 10.60
CA ASP A 71 0.83 10.52 11.92
C ASP A 71 0.80 12.06 11.94
N ASP A 72 -0.25 12.60 12.57
CA ASP A 72 -0.47 14.04 12.73
C ASP A 72 0.63 14.75 13.55
N SER A 73 1.45 14.01 14.29
CA SER A 73 2.57 14.57 15.06
C SER A 73 3.81 14.86 14.20
N LEU A 74 3.87 14.31 12.98
CA LEU A 74 4.99 14.51 12.05
C LEU A 74 4.84 15.82 11.27
N PRO A 75 5.96 16.42 10.80
CA PRO A 75 5.90 17.56 9.89
C PRO A 75 5.16 17.21 8.61
N ARG A 76 4.16 18.02 8.27
CA ARG A 76 3.39 17.87 7.03
C ARG A 76 4.28 18.09 5.80
N VAL A 77 3.97 17.37 4.74
CA VAL A 77 4.53 17.59 3.40
C VAL A 77 3.50 18.24 2.50
N LYS A 78 3.90 18.54 1.25
CA LYS A 78 3.00 19.03 0.22
C LYS A 78 2.86 18.00 -0.88
N ASP A 79 1.64 17.73 -1.29
CA ASP A 79 1.36 16.89 -2.45
C ASP A 79 1.70 17.62 -3.78
N ARG A 80 1.39 16.97 -4.91
CA ARG A 80 1.61 17.53 -6.26
C ARG A 80 0.81 18.79 -6.57
N PHE A 81 -0.26 19.06 -5.83
CA PHE A 81 -1.11 20.25 -5.97
C PHE A 81 -0.70 21.36 -4.99
N GLY A 82 0.23 21.07 -4.07
CA GLY A 82 0.73 22.00 -3.06
C GLY A 82 -0.06 21.96 -1.76
N ASP A 83 -1.02 21.05 -1.64
CA ASP A 83 -1.89 20.88 -0.49
C ASP A 83 -1.18 20.11 0.63
N PRO A 84 -1.49 20.39 1.91
CA PRO A 84 -0.84 19.71 3.03
C PRO A 84 -1.20 18.22 3.05
N TYR A 85 -0.19 17.39 3.31
CA TYR A 85 -0.33 15.94 3.38
C TYR A 85 0.38 15.37 4.61
N LEU A 86 -0.20 14.35 5.23
CA LEU A 86 0.37 13.67 6.39
C LEU A 86 1.46 12.67 6.00
N ASP A 87 2.58 12.71 6.70
CA ASP A 87 3.58 11.64 6.61
C ASP A 87 3.15 10.45 7.49
N ASN A 88 3.75 9.29 7.25
CA ASN A 88 3.41 8.06 7.94
C ASN A 88 4.44 7.69 9.00
N ARG A 89 3.95 7.02 10.03
CA ARG A 89 4.75 6.18 10.91
C ARG A 89 4.51 4.73 10.56
N ILE A 90 5.59 3.96 10.39
CA ILE A 90 5.50 2.51 10.16
C ILE A 90 6.12 1.77 11.34
N THR A 91 5.32 0.92 11.98
CA THR A 91 5.78 0.07 13.08
C THR A 91 5.93 -1.36 12.59
N VAL A 92 7.12 -1.94 12.76
CA VAL A 92 7.41 -3.35 12.51
C VAL A 92 7.48 -4.08 13.85
N SER A 93 6.54 -4.98 14.09
CA SER A 93 6.50 -5.86 15.25
C SER A 93 7.00 -7.24 14.87
N VAL A 94 8.09 -7.69 15.51
CA VAL A 94 8.76 -8.97 15.26
C VAL A 94 8.48 -9.92 16.42
N VAL A 95 7.89 -11.08 16.12
CA VAL A 95 7.69 -12.17 17.08
C VAL A 95 8.52 -13.37 16.64
N ARG A 96 9.46 -13.81 17.48
CA ARG A 96 10.26 -15.01 17.25
C ARG A 96 9.78 -16.16 18.12
N ASP A 97 9.49 -17.30 17.53
CA ASP A 97 9.05 -18.54 18.19
C ASP A 97 7.88 -18.34 19.18
N GLY A 98 6.94 -17.46 18.85
CA GLY A 98 5.80 -17.12 19.71
C GLY A 98 6.16 -16.37 21.00
N GLY A 99 7.39 -15.85 21.10
CA GLY A 99 7.85 -15.05 22.23
C GLY A 99 7.27 -13.64 22.27
N THR A 100 7.84 -12.80 23.15
CA THR A 100 7.42 -11.40 23.28
C THR A 100 7.74 -10.60 22.01
N PRO A 101 6.80 -9.78 21.49
CA PRO A 101 7.08 -8.92 20.35
C PRO A 101 8.17 -7.88 20.63
N VAL A 102 9.06 -7.69 19.66
CA VAL A 102 10.00 -6.56 19.60
C VAL A 102 9.49 -5.58 18.54
N GLN A 103 9.34 -4.30 18.90
CA GLN A 103 8.80 -3.29 18.01
C GLN A 103 9.86 -2.27 17.58
N TYR A 104 9.83 -1.94 16.29
CA TYR A 104 10.62 -0.89 15.67
C TYR A 104 9.67 0.12 15.04
N SER A 105 9.81 1.41 15.38
CA SER A 105 8.99 2.48 14.82
C SER A 105 9.86 3.34 13.90
N PHE A 106 9.42 3.48 12.66
CA PHE A 106 10.11 4.22 11.62
C PHE A 106 9.27 5.41 11.16
N THR A 107 9.96 6.48 10.84
CA THR A 107 9.49 7.69 10.15
C THR A 107 10.46 7.98 9.02
N LYS A 108 10.11 8.84 8.06
CA LYS A 108 11.07 9.19 6.99
C LYS A 108 12.41 9.73 7.51
N ALA A 109 12.43 10.32 8.71
CA ALA A 109 13.64 10.87 9.31
C ALA A 109 14.71 9.81 9.62
N ASP A 110 14.32 8.53 9.73
CA ASP A 110 15.24 7.40 9.91
C ASP A 110 16.03 7.07 8.62
N PHE A 111 15.56 7.56 7.47
CA PHE A 111 16.11 7.30 6.14
C PHE A 111 16.85 8.55 5.65
N SER A 112 18.14 8.61 5.95
CA SER A 112 18.99 9.75 5.54
C SER A 112 19.26 9.69 4.04
N ALA A 113 18.55 10.50 3.25
CA ALA A 113 18.85 10.70 1.83
C ALA A 113 18.55 12.16 1.42
N ASP A 114 19.36 12.66 0.48
CA ASP A 114 19.15 13.98 -0.10
C ASP A 114 17.87 14.00 -0.95
N GLY A 115 17.19 15.14 -1.00
CA GLY A 115 16.03 15.34 -1.88
C GLY A 115 14.71 14.72 -1.39
N THR A 116 14.68 13.97 -0.30
CA THR A 116 13.49 13.25 0.18
C THR A 116 12.56 14.09 1.08
N LYS A 117 12.88 15.38 1.28
CA LYS A 117 12.12 16.28 2.18
C LYS A 117 10.62 16.34 1.88
N ASN A 118 10.24 16.25 0.60
CA ASN A 118 8.87 16.34 0.12
C ASN A 118 8.19 14.96 -0.02
N GLN A 119 8.92 13.87 0.26
CA GLN A 119 8.38 12.52 0.23
C GLN A 119 7.76 12.15 1.59
N ILE A 120 6.95 11.10 1.57
CA ILE A 120 6.44 10.41 2.75
C ILE A 120 7.07 9.01 2.86
N LEU A 121 7.05 8.42 4.05
CA LEU A 121 7.35 7.01 4.23
C LEU A 121 6.17 6.16 3.75
N GLY A 122 6.14 5.76 2.48
CA GLY A 122 4.98 5.04 1.94
C GLY A 122 5.02 3.54 2.12
N GLY A 123 6.15 2.93 2.50
CA GLY A 123 6.11 1.51 2.82
C GLY A 123 7.36 0.88 3.38
N ILE A 124 7.12 -0.23 4.10
CA ILE A 124 8.12 -1.22 4.49
C ILE A 124 7.53 -2.60 4.18
N ALA A 125 8.31 -3.49 3.59
CA ALA A 125 7.92 -4.86 3.28
C ALA A 125 9.07 -5.83 3.59
N PHE A 126 8.74 -7.00 4.14
CA PHE A 126 9.74 -8.04 4.38
C PHE A 126 10.30 -8.58 3.05
N SER A 127 11.63 -8.73 2.96
CA SER A 127 12.30 -9.15 1.72
C SER A 127 13.13 -10.43 1.88
N GLY A 128 13.51 -10.81 3.10
CA GLY A 128 14.27 -12.04 3.34
C GLY A 128 14.95 -12.08 4.70
N ALA A 129 15.62 -13.18 4.99
CA ALA A 129 16.41 -13.33 6.22
C ALA A 129 17.68 -14.12 5.92
N ASP A 130 18.79 -13.68 6.50
CA ASP A 130 20.07 -14.37 6.45
C ASP A 130 20.85 -14.24 7.78
N ALA A 131 22.16 -14.49 7.73
CA ALA A 131 23.01 -14.46 8.92
C ALA A 131 23.23 -13.05 9.48
N GLU A 132 23.07 -12.01 8.66
CA GLU A 132 23.19 -10.61 9.04
C GLU A 132 21.92 -10.11 9.73
N GLY A 133 20.74 -10.61 9.32
CA GLY A 133 19.49 -10.21 9.95
C GLY A 133 18.22 -10.56 9.20
N LEU A 134 17.16 -9.87 9.60
CA LEU A 134 15.87 -9.85 8.93
C LEU A 134 15.83 -8.61 8.04
N HIS A 135 15.69 -8.81 6.73
CA HIS A 135 15.74 -7.75 5.74
C HIS A 135 14.36 -7.28 5.34
N PHE A 136 14.22 -5.97 5.23
CA PHE A 136 13.03 -5.30 4.74
C PHE A 136 13.42 -4.29 3.67
N GLY A 137 12.62 -4.21 2.61
CA GLY A 137 12.64 -3.07 1.70
C GLY A 137 11.79 -1.94 2.29
N ALA A 138 12.22 -0.70 2.10
CA ALA A 138 11.46 0.49 2.44
C ALA A 138 11.50 1.49 1.29
N GLN A 139 10.45 2.31 1.18
CA GLN A 139 10.36 3.31 0.11
C GLN A 139 9.89 4.65 0.66
N LEU A 140 10.53 5.71 0.17
CA LEU A 140 10.06 7.08 0.30
C LEU A 140 9.52 7.54 -1.06
N ASN A 141 8.25 7.93 -1.09
CA ASN A 141 7.48 8.18 -2.31
C ASN A 141 6.77 9.53 -2.23
N ALA A 142 6.32 10.03 -3.38
CA ALA A 142 5.56 11.26 -3.40
C ALA A 142 4.20 11.07 -2.68
N PRO A 143 3.65 12.13 -2.07
CA PRO A 143 2.40 12.01 -1.31
C PRO A 143 1.23 11.54 -2.20
N GLY A 144 0.55 10.48 -1.78
CA GLY A 144 -0.57 9.88 -2.51
C GLY A 144 -0.18 8.95 -3.67
N ASP A 145 1.11 8.73 -3.91
CA ASP A 145 1.58 7.73 -4.88
C ASP A 145 2.05 6.47 -4.12
N GLU A 146 1.64 5.28 -4.56
CA GLU A 146 2.05 4.01 -3.93
C GLU A 146 3.24 3.32 -4.61
N GLU A 147 3.71 3.88 -5.73
CA GLU A 147 4.80 3.32 -6.55
C GLU A 147 5.89 4.36 -6.82
N GLY A 148 7.12 3.87 -7.01
CA GLY A 148 8.28 4.70 -7.30
C GLY A 148 8.82 5.46 -6.08
N GLY A 149 9.92 6.20 -6.28
CA GLY A 149 10.61 6.92 -5.22
C GLY A 149 11.88 6.24 -4.75
N THR A 150 12.43 6.73 -3.63
CA THR A 150 13.76 6.37 -3.14
C THR A 150 13.70 5.08 -2.33
N ALA A 151 14.43 4.07 -2.75
CA ALA A 151 14.41 2.76 -2.10
C ALA A 151 15.49 2.62 -1.01
N PHE A 152 15.19 1.85 0.02
CA PHE A 152 16.10 1.55 1.13
C PHE A 152 16.01 0.08 1.53
N LYS A 153 17.10 -0.42 2.11
CA LYS A 153 17.17 -1.70 2.82
C LYS A 153 17.29 -1.45 4.31
N ILE A 154 16.47 -2.13 5.08
CA ILE A 154 16.53 -2.19 6.54
C ILE A 154 16.97 -3.60 6.92
N THR A 155 17.93 -3.72 7.82
CA THR A 155 18.30 -4.97 8.46
C THR A 155 18.05 -4.88 9.96
N LEU A 156 17.12 -5.71 10.44
CA LEU A 156 16.83 -5.88 11.87
C LEU A 156 17.62 -7.07 12.43
N PRO A 157 18.04 -7.01 13.69
CA PRO A 157 18.71 -8.15 14.32
C PRO A 157 17.77 -9.35 14.42
N LEU A 158 18.34 -10.56 14.28
CA LEU A 158 17.61 -11.82 14.46
C LEU A 158 17.05 -11.98 15.89
N VAL A 159 17.65 -11.31 16.87
CA VAL A 159 17.27 -11.42 18.29
C VAL A 159 17.38 -10.06 18.98
N GLY A 160 16.39 -9.75 19.83
CA GLY A 160 16.39 -8.56 20.67
C GLY A 160 16.04 -7.28 19.92
N SER A 161 16.28 -6.14 20.57
CA SER A 161 15.90 -4.79 20.11
C SER A 161 17.11 -3.96 19.67
N GLY A 162 18.10 -4.61 19.04
CA GLY A 162 19.30 -3.93 18.55
C GLY A 162 18.97 -2.87 17.50
N LYS A 163 19.83 -1.87 17.32
CA LYS A 163 19.58 -0.76 16.40
C LYS A 163 19.43 -1.29 14.95
N PRO A 164 18.36 -0.92 14.22
CA PRO A 164 18.24 -1.20 12.79
C PRO A 164 19.42 -0.64 12.00
N HIS A 165 19.88 -1.37 10.99
CA HIS A 165 20.81 -0.87 9.99
C HIS A 165 20.02 -0.49 8.73
N ILE A 166 20.14 0.77 8.28
CA ILE A 166 19.39 1.32 7.15
C ILE A 166 20.37 1.86 6.12
N VAL A 167 20.22 1.43 4.86
CA VAL A 167 21.02 1.90 3.73
C VAL A 167 20.12 2.18 2.53
N GLN A 168 20.43 3.22 1.75
CA GLN A 168 19.75 3.47 0.48
C GLN A 168 20.06 2.34 -0.52
N ASP A 169 19.07 1.91 -1.30
CA ASP A 169 19.21 0.88 -2.34
C ASP A 169 19.13 1.49 -3.73
N THR A 170 20.30 1.93 -4.22
CA THR A 170 20.42 2.59 -5.54
C THR A 170 20.16 1.67 -6.73
N ASN A 171 19.98 0.36 -6.52
CA ASN A 171 19.64 -0.58 -7.60
C ASN A 171 18.13 -0.67 -7.86
N GLN A 172 17.30 -0.07 -7.00
CA GLN A 172 15.85 -0.05 -7.10
C GLN A 172 15.30 1.35 -7.42
N ASP A 173 16.18 2.36 -7.50
CA ASP A 173 15.80 3.72 -7.85
C ASP A 173 15.49 3.78 -9.36
N THR A 174 14.21 3.75 -9.71
CA THR A 174 13.75 4.06 -11.06
C THR A 174 13.72 5.58 -11.22
N ALA A 175 14.89 6.21 -11.30
CA ALA A 175 14.96 7.56 -11.83
C ALA A 175 14.42 7.49 -13.27
N SER A 176 13.22 8.05 -13.48
CA SER A 176 12.78 8.47 -14.80
C SER A 176 13.72 9.58 -15.22
N ASP A 177 14.85 9.22 -15.85
CA ASP A 177 15.68 10.14 -16.61
C ASP A 177 14.85 10.57 -17.83
N ASP A 178 13.84 11.42 -17.61
CA ASP A 178 13.23 12.23 -18.65
C ASP A 178 14.25 13.32 -19.04
N VAL A 179 15.28 12.87 -19.77
CA VAL A 179 16.09 13.74 -20.61
C VAL A 179 15.17 14.17 -21.75
N MET A 180 14.44 15.26 -21.54
CA MET A 180 13.80 16.00 -22.62
C MET A 180 14.92 16.78 -23.35
N ASP A 181 15.44 16.19 -24.43
CA ASP A 181 16.21 16.90 -25.47
C ASP A 181 15.31 17.88 -26.25
#